data_AF-A0A9D5VDA8-F1
#
_entry.id   AF-A0A9D5VDA8-F1
#
_cell.length_a   1.000
_cell.length_b   1.000
_cell.length_c   1.000
_cell.angle_alpha   90.00
_cell.angle_beta   90.00
_cell.angle_gamma   90.00
#
_symmetry.space_group_name_H-M   'P 1'
#
loop_
_entity.id
_entity.type
_entity.pdbx_description
1 polymer ?
#
loop_
_entity_poly.entity_id
_entity_poly.type
_entity_poly.pdbx_seq_one_letter_code
_entity_poly.pdbx_strand_id
1 'polypeptide(L)' 'IRDIVLKANEERRDQYAAIAAKHKTRVELIETVAGKRFIEKSAPGEYVQTADGAWTRK' A
#
# COMPACT_ATOMS: atom_id res chain seq x y z
N ILE A 1 0.52 18.26 3.54
CA ILE A 1 -0.06 16.91 3.83
C ILE A 1 0.04 16.00 2.61
N ARG A 2 -0.45 16.40 1.42
CA ARG A 2 -0.37 15.60 0.19
C ARG A 2 1.05 15.10 -0.12
N ASP A 3 2.06 15.95 -0.02
CA ASP A 3 3.44 15.57 -0.36
C ASP A 3 4.04 14.56 0.63
N ILE A 4 3.65 14.64 1.90
CA ILE A 4 4.06 13.66 2.92
C ILE A 4 3.44 12.30 2.61
N VAL A 5 2.18 12.27 2.18
CA VAL A 5 1.48 11.04 1.80
C VAL A 5 2.11 10.42 0.55
N LEU A 6 2.41 11.22 -0.46
CA LEU A 6 3.08 10.75 -1.68
C LEU A 6 4.46 10.17 -1.38
N LYS A 7 5.28 10.88 -0.58
CA LYS A 7 6.59 10.40 -0.15
C LYS A 7 6.50 9.07 0.61
N ALA A 8 5.56 8.97 1.55
CA ALA A 8 5.35 7.72 2.30
C ALA A 8 4.91 6.56 1.38
N ASN A 9 4.14 6.85 0.33
CA ASN A 9 3.74 5.83 -0.66
C ASN A 9 4.91 5.41 -1.55
N GLU A 10 5.80 6.33 -1.95
CA GLU A 10 7.04 6.00 -2.66
C GLU A 10 7.94 5.11 -1.81
N GLU A 11 8.19 5.48 -0.56
CA GLU A 11 8.99 4.68 0.37
C GLU A 11 8.42 3.26 0.57
N ARG A 12 7.09 3.12 0.60
CA ARG A 12 6.44 1.79 0.65
C ARG A 12 6.70 0.98 -0.61
N ARG A 13 6.63 1.60 -1.80
CA ARG A 13 6.89 0.88 -3.06
C ARG A 13 8.34 0.41 -3.15
N ASP A 14 9.29 1.18 -2.66
CA ASP A 14 10.70 0.77 -2.59
C ASP A 14 10.87 -0.47 -1.69
N GLN A 15 10.19 -0.49 -0.54
CA GLN A 15 10.17 -1.67 0.34
C GLN A 15 9.51 -2.88 -0.33
N TYR A 16 8.40 -2.69 -1.03
CA TYR A 16 7.72 -3.78 -1.74
C TYR A 16 8.60 -4.36 -2.84
N ALA A 17 9.33 -3.52 -3.59
CA ALA A 17 10.27 -3.96 -4.59
C ALA A 17 11.40 -4.82 -3.98
N ALA A 18 11.96 -4.39 -2.84
CA ALA A 18 12.99 -5.16 -2.12
C ALA A 18 12.48 -6.53 -1.63
N ILE A 19 11.25 -6.57 -1.09
CA ILE A 19 10.60 -7.82 -0.67
C ILE A 19 10.35 -8.72 -1.89
N ALA A 20 9.80 -8.17 -2.97
CA ALA A 20 9.51 -8.92 -4.19
C ALA A 20 10.78 -9.57 -4.76
N ALA A 21 11.89 -8.82 -4.83
CA ALA A 21 13.19 -9.33 -5.25
C ALA A 21 13.69 -10.49 -4.36
N LYS A 22 13.62 -10.31 -3.02
CA LYS A 22 14.02 -11.34 -2.05
C LYS A 22 13.22 -12.63 -2.20
N HIS A 23 11.93 -12.52 -2.48
CA HIS A 23 11.02 -13.66 -2.58
C HIS A 23 10.84 -14.18 -4.02
N LYS A 24 11.59 -13.63 -4.99
CA LYS A 24 11.46 -13.96 -6.43
C LYS A 24 10.00 -13.93 -6.91
N THR A 25 9.27 -12.92 -6.45
CA THR A 25 7.87 -12.73 -6.77
C THR A 25 7.66 -11.36 -7.42
N ARG A 26 6.44 -11.12 -7.87
CA ARG A 26 6.05 -9.86 -8.51
C ARG A 26 5.70 -8.82 -7.45
N VAL A 27 6.10 -7.57 -7.67
CA VAL A 27 5.79 -6.46 -6.75
C VAL A 27 4.29 -6.27 -6.59
N GLU A 28 3.51 -6.48 -7.66
CA GLU A 28 2.06 -6.34 -7.63
C GLU A 28 1.39 -7.35 -6.66
N LEU A 29 1.98 -8.53 -6.48
CA LEU A 29 1.49 -9.53 -5.51
C LEU A 29 1.76 -9.06 -4.07
N ILE A 30 2.91 -8.42 -3.83
CA ILE A 30 3.23 -7.83 -2.52
C ILE A 30 2.29 -6.67 -2.20
N GLU A 31 2.07 -5.77 -3.17
CA GLU A 31 1.14 -4.64 -3.06
C GLU A 31 -0.29 -5.11 -2.76
N THR A 32 -0.76 -6.16 -3.44
CA THR A 32 -2.10 -6.74 -3.21
C THR A 32 -2.25 -7.25 -1.77
N VAL A 33 -1.28 -8.01 -1.27
CA VAL A 33 -1.29 -8.54 0.10
C VAL A 33 -1.19 -7.42 1.12
N ALA A 34 -0.33 -6.43 0.88
CA ALA A 34 -0.17 -5.28 1.74
C ALA A 34 -1.45 -4.43 1.82
N GLY A 35 -2.09 -4.15 0.68
CA GLY A 35 -3.36 -3.43 0.60
C GLY A 35 -4.47 -4.14 1.36
N LYS A 36 -4.62 -5.46 1.18
CA LYS A 36 -5.59 -6.26 1.94
C LYS A 36 -5.35 -6.17 3.46
N ARG A 37 -4.10 -6.34 3.89
CA ARG A 37 -3.72 -6.22 5.31
C ARG A 37 -3.97 -4.82 5.87
N PHE A 38 -3.73 -3.78 5.08
CA PHE A 38 -3.98 -2.40 5.48
C PHE A 38 -5.47 -2.18 5.73
N ILE A 39 -6.33 -2.57 4.78
CA ILE A 39 -7.79 -2.50 4.94
C ILE A 39 -8.25 -3.28 6.18
N GLU A 40 -7.79 -4.51 6.36
CA GLU A 40 -8.15 -5.33 7.53
C GLU A 40 -7.82 -4.63 8.85
N LYS A 41 -6.65 -3.98 8.92
CA LYS A 41 -6.16 -3.30 10.12
C LYS A 41 -6.69 -1.88 10.32
N SER A 42 -7.21 -1.24 9.27
CA SER A 42 -7.73 0.11 9.37
C SER A 42 -8.92 0.18 10.31
N ALA A 43 -8.93 1.20 11.17
CA ALA A 43 -10.03 1.47 12.07
C ALA A 43 -11.25 2.03 11.30
N PRO A 44 -12.49 1.83 11.80
CA PRO A 44 -13.66 2.49 11.24
C PRO A 44 -13.45 4.01 11.15
N GLY A 45 -13.75 4.58 9.99
CA GLY A 45 -13.60 6.00 9.73
C GLY A 45 -12.25 6.42 9.15
N GLU A 46 -11.24 5.54 9.08
CA GLU A 46 -9.98 5.78 8.37
C GLU A 46 -10.18 5.72 6.85
N TYR A 47 -9.30 6.42 6.12
CA TYR A 47 -9.27 6.42 4.66
C TYR A 47 -8.19 5.49 4.14
N VAL A 48 -8.55 4.69 3.13
CA VAL A 48 -7.66 3.76 2.44
C VAL A 48 -7.67 4.09 0.95
N GLN A 49 -6.51 4.08 0.32
CA GLN A 49 -6.41 4.21 -1.13
C GLN A 49 -6.58 2.84 -1.79
N THR A 50 -7.51 2.73 -2.74
CA THR A 50 -7.74 1.55 -3.56
C THR A 50 -6.72 1.46 -4.71
N ALA A 51 -6.62 0.30 -5.36
CA ALA A 51 -5.61 0.03 -6.38
C ALA A 51 -5.73 0.93 -7.64
N ASP A 52 -6.92 1.47 -7.90
CA ASP A 52 -7.20 2.46 -8.94
C ASP A 52 -6.84 3.90 -8.52
N GLY A 53 -6.31 4.09 -7.32
CA GLY A 53 -5.91 5.37 -6.76
C GLY A 53 -7.04 6.16 -6.10
N ALA A 54 -8.27 5.64 -6.08
CA ALA A 54 -9.38 6.27 -5.37
C ALA A 54 -9.22 6.13 -3.85
N TRP A 55 -9.85 7.04 -3.08
CA TRP A 55 -9.85 6.97 -1.63
C TRP A 55 -11.22 6.51 -1.14
N THR A 56 -11.24 5.46 -0.31
CA THR A 56 -12.45 4.96 0.34
C THR A 56 -12.34 5.10 1.86
N ARG A 57 -13.46 5.35 2.53
CA ARG A 57 -13.54 5.35 3.99
C ARG A 57 -13.97 3.97 4.48
N LYS A 58 -13.35 3.49 5.55
CA LYS A 58 -13.59 2.16 6.15
C LYS A 58 -14.71 2.19 7.18
#